data_AF-C5KXA1-F1
#
_entry.id   AF-C5KXA1-F1
#
_cell.length_a   1.000
_cell.length_b   1.000
_cell.length_c   1.000
_cell.angle_alpha   90.00
_cell.angle_beta   90.00
_cell.angle_gamma   90.00
#
_symmetry.space_group_name_H-M   'P 1'
#
loop_
_entity.id
_entity.type
_entity.pdbx_description
1 polymer ?
#
loop_
_entity_poly.entity_id
_entity_poly.type
_entity_poly.pdbx_seq_one_letter_code
_entity_poly.pdbx_strand_id
1 'polypeptide(L)'
;MVSISLRTLCRPREDKLPSIYRYVGTDYDEKVLPSIINEVLKSVVAQFNASELVTQREVVSRRIRQELVERAREFNLILDDVAIVDLAFSPEYAGAVEQKQVALQQAEQARYQVLKAQEMKKNIIIKAQGRTSPPMEGIYSSILFSSILASSLSENV
;
A
#
# COMPACT_ATOMS: atom_id res chain seq x y z
N MET A 1 -14.90 2.44 11.79
CA MET A 1 -14.84 3.87 12.19
C MET A 1 -13.43 4.19 12.67
N VAL A 2 -12.93 5.40 12.43
CA VAL A 2 -11.59 5.81 12.92
C VAL A 2 -11.80 6.66 14.16
N SER A 3 -11.11 6.32 15.25
CA SER A 3 -11.03 7.12 16.47
C SER A 3 -9.70 7.87 16.47
N ILE A 4 -9.74 9.19 16.59
CA ILE A 4 -8.53 10.01 16.66
C ILE A 4 -8.59 10.84 17.93
N SER A 5 -7.55 10.76 18.74
CA SER A 5 -7.38 11.60 19.92
C SER A 5 -6.39 12.71 19.62
N LEU A 6 -6.81 13.95 19.89
CA LEU A 6 -6.00 15.14 19.69
C LEU A 6 -5.74 15.82 21.03
N ARG A 7 -4.51 16.30 21.22
CA ARG A 7 -4.16 17.23 22.28
C ARG A 7 -4.00 18.61 21.66
N THR A 8 -4.65 19.60 22.27
CA THR A 8 -4.59 20.99 21.82
C THR A 8 -4.22 21.89 23.00
N LEU A 9 -3.40 22.90 22.71
CA LEU A 9 -3.09 23.99 23.62
C LEU A 9 -3.60 25.26 22.95
N CYS A 10 -4.52 25.95 23.62
CA CYS A 10 -5.11 27.18 23.13
C CYS A 10 -5.10 28.26 24.19
N ARG A 11 -5.09 29.50 23.74
CA ARG A 11 -5.26 30.69 24.56
C ARG A 11 -6.20 31.68 23.86
N PRO A 12 -7.01 32.43 24.61
CA PRO A 12 -7.86 33.46 24.04
C PRO A 12 -7.02 34.66 23.60
N ARG A 13 -7.47 35.38 22.57
CA ARG A 13 -6.82 36.62 22.15
C ARG A 13 -7.11 37.73 23.14
N GLU A 14 -6.06 38.36 23.66
CA GLU A 14 -6.12 39.45 24.66
C GLU A 14 -7.02 40.61 24.20
N ASP A 15 -6.88 41.03 22.94
CA ASP A 15 -7.65 42.15 22.35
C ASP A 15 -9.17 41.91 22.29
N LYS A 16 -9.60 40.65 22.37
CA LYS A 16 -10.99 40.23 22.18
C LYS A 16 -11.57 39.52 23.39
N LEU A 17 -10.88 39.54 24.53
CA LEU A 17 -11.35 38.96 25.80
C LEU A 17 -12.79 39.39 26.17
N PRO A 18 -13.19 40.67 26.05
CA PRO A 18 -14.56 41.07 26.39
C PRO A 18 -15.62 40.43 25.50
N SER A 19 -15.31 40.24 24.21
CA SER A 19 -16.21 39.58 23.26
C SER A 19 -16.30 38.09 23.54
N ILE A 20 -15.17 37.42 23.74
CA ILE A 20 -15.12 35.98 24.06
C ILE A 20 -15.93 35.70 25.33
N TYR A 21 -15.73 36.51 26.38
CA TYR A 21 -16.46 36.37 27.64
C TYR A 21 -17.98 36.55 27.47
N ARG A 22 -18.42 37.48 26.61
CA ARG A 22 -19.86 37.75 26.39
C ARG A 22 -20.55 36.67 25.55
N TYR A 23 -19.89 36.14 24.53
CA TYR A 23 -20.51 35.19 23.59
C TYR A 23 -20.34 33.73 24.00
N VAL A 24 -19.19 33.39 24.58
CA VAL A 24 -18.81 32.00 24.87
C VAL A 24 -18.82 31.72 26.38
N GLY A 25 -18.51 32.73 27.20
CA GLY A 25 -18.40 32.59 28.65
C GLY A 25 -17.00 32.17 29.09
N THR A 26 -16.88 31.73 30.34
CA THR A 26 -15.64 31.22 30.93
C THR A 26 -15.24 29.86 30.38
N ASP A 27 -16.22 29.05 29.95
CA ASP A 27 -16.05 27.65 29.55
C ASP A 27 -15.81 27.53 28.03
N TYR A 28 -15.01 28.44 27.49
CA TYR A 28 -14.76 28.51 26.05
C TYR A 28 -13.97 27.30 25.55
N ASP A 29 -13.09 26.76 26.38
CA ASP A 29 -12.32 25.57 26.11
C ASP A 29 -13.20 24.32 26.03
N GLU A 30 -14.11 24.11 26.98
CA GLU A 30 -14.96 22.91 27.03
C GLU A 30 -16.06 22.90 25.96
N LYS A 31 -16.56 24.06 25.52
CA LYS A 31 -17.64 24.13 24.52
C LYS A 31 -17.14 24.28 23.10
N VAL A 32 -16.18 25.17 22.86
CA VAL A 32 -15.78 25.53 21.50
C VAL A 32 -14.76 24.54 20.95
N LEU A 33 -13.77 24.11 21.77
CA LEU A 33 -12.73 23.21 21.27
C LEU A 33 -13.30 21.88 20.77
N PRO A 34 -14.17 21.15 21.50
CA PRO A 34 -14.66 19.87 21.01
C PRO A 34 -15.51 20.02 19.74
N SER A 35 -16.24 21.14 19.61
CA SER A 35 -17.06 21.42 18.43
C SER A 35 -16.19 21.59 17.18
N ILE A 36 -15.21 22.49 17.23
CA ILE A 36 -14.32 22.76 16.10
C ILE A 36 -13.44 21.54 15.79
N ILE A 37 -12.93 20.86 16.83
CA ILE A 37 -12.12 19.66 16.67
C ILE A 37 -12.91 18.58 15.94
N ASN A 38 -14.15 18.29 16.36
CA ASN A 38 -14.97 17.27 15.72
C ASN A 38 -15.31 17.62 14.26
N GLU A 39 -15.54 18.90 13.96
CA GLU A 39 -15.80 19.36 12.60
C GLU A 39 -14.57 19.17 11.70
N VAL A 40 -13.42 19.71 12.12
CA VAL A 40 -12.17 19.63 11.34
C VAL A 40 -11.72 18.18 11.17
N LEU A 41 -11.83 17.37 12.23
CA LEU A 41 -11.45 15.96 12.16
C LEU A 41 -12.31 15.19 11.16
N LYS A 42 -13.62 15.45 11.11
CA LYS A 42 -14.51 14.84 10.10
C LYS A 42 -14.18 15.31 8.68
N SER A 43 -13.93 16.60 8.49
CA SER A 43 -13.54 17.19 7.20
C SER A 43 -12.25 16.55 6.65
N VAL A 44 -11.22 16.43 7.49
CA VAL A 44 -9.93 15.87 7.09
C VAL A 44 -10.02 14.37 6.88
N VAL A 45 -10.65 13.62 7.79
CA VAL A 45 -10.78 12.16 7.64
C VAL A 45 -11.59 11.77 6.41
N ALA A 46 -12.52 12.61 5.94
CA ALA A 46 -13.25 12.37 4.70
C ALA A 46 -12.39 12.50 3.44
N GLN A 47 -11.29 13.26 3.50
CA GLN A 47 -10.40 13.49 2.34
C GLN A 47 -9.29 12.45 2.22
N PHE A 48 -8.93 11.78 3.32
CA PHE A 48 -7.81 10.83 3.36
C PHE A 48 -8.29 9.39 3.49
N ASN A 49 -7.60 8.48 2.79
CA ASN A 49 -7.79 7.06 3.01
C ASN A 49 -7.12 6.62 4.32
N ALA A 50 -7.62 5.56 4.94
CA ALA A 50 -7.07 5.10 6.22
C ALA A 50 -5.58 4.72 6.15
N SER A 51 -5.13 4.17 5.02
CA SER A 51 -3.71 3.86 4.78
C SER A 51 -2.84 5.12 4.71
N GLU A 52 -3.38 6.23 4.21
CA GLU A 52 -2.69 7.53 4.14
C GLU A 52 -2.63 8.18 5.52
N LEU A 53 -3.64 8.01 6.36
CA LEU A 53 -3.63 8.51 7.74
C LEU A 53 -2.46 7.94 8.57
N VAL A 54 -2.07 6.68 8.29
CA VAL A 54 -0.91 6.03 8.95
C VAL A 54 0.39 6.48 8.32
N THR A 55 0.50 6.39 6.99
CA THR A 55 1.77 6.62 6.27
C THR A 55 2.15 8.10 6.19
N GLN A 56 1.17 9.00 6.08
CA GLN A 56 1.37 10.44 5.91
C GLN A 56 0.92 11.23 7.14
N ARG A 57 1.12 10.69 8.34
CA ARG A 57 0.68 11.29 9.61
C ARG A 57 1.13 12.75 9.77
N GLU A 58 2.34 13.08 9.32
CA GLU A 58 2.86 14.47 9.39
C GLU A 58 2.11 15.43 8.47
N VAL A 59 1.74 14.98 7.26
CA VAL A 59 0.97 15.78 6.30
C VAL A 59 -0.43 16.03 6.86
N VAL A 60 -1.06 14.97 7.35
CA VAL A 60 -2.39 15.04 7.99
C VAL A 60 -2.35 15.95 9.22
N SER A 61 -1.32 15.84 10.06
CA SER A 61 -1.15 16.70 11.23
C SER A 61 -1.02 18.18 10.87
N ARG A 62 -0.23 18.50 9.84
CA ARG A 62 -0.12 19.88 9.33
C ARG A 62 -1.45 20.38 8.78
N ARG A 63 -2.20 19.53 8.08
CA ARG A 63 -3.49 19.90 7.50
C ARG A 63 -4.53 20.18 8.58
N ILE A 64 -4.64 19.30 9.58
CA ILE A 64 -5.51 19.49 10.75
C ILE A 64 -5.15 20.80 11.45
N ARG A 65 -3.85 21.08 11.66
CA ARG A 65 -3.40 22.32 12.30
C ARG A 65 -3.84 23.56 11.52
N GLN A 66 -3.69 23.58 10.20
CA GLN A 66 -4.10 24.71 9.36
C GLN A 66 -5.61 24.97 9.46
N GLU A 67 -6.42 23.93 9.26
CA GLU A 67 -7.89 24.06 9.33
C GLU A 67 -8.36 24.44 10.74
N LEU A 68 -7.75 23.87 11.78
CA LEU A 68 -8.08 24.22 13.17
C LEU A 68 -7.73 25.67 13.50
N VAL A 69 -6.59 26.18 13.00
CA VAL A 69 -6.18 27.59 13.18
C VAL A 69 -7.12 28.54 12.46
N GLU A 70 -7.55 28.21 11.24
CA GLU A 70 -8.51 29.03 10.50
C GLU A 70 -9.84 29.11 11.23
N ARG A 71 -10.37 27.96 11.69
CA ARG A 71 -11.63 27.95 12.45
C ARG A 71 -11.51 28.60 13.83
N ALA A 72 -10.42 28.39 14.55
CA ALA A 72 -10.20 29.03 15.86
C ALA A 72 -10.16 30.57 15.76
N ARG A 73 -9.71 31.13 14.63
CA ARG A 73 -9.69 32.59 14.41
C ARG A 73 -11.09 33.19 14.39
N GLU A 74 -12.09 32.49 13.87
CA GLU A 74 -13.49 32.95 13.87
C GLU A 74 -14.02 33.14 15.30
N PHE A 75 -13.56 32.31 16.23
CA PHE A 75 -13.90 32.39 17.66
C PHE A 75 -12.93 33.26 18.47
N ASN A 76 -12.00 33.97 17.82
CA ASN A 76 -10.95 34.79 18.45
C ASN A 76 -10.02 34.00 19.39
N LEU A 77 -9.84 32.70 19.14
CA LEU A 77 -8.91 31.84 19.86
C LEU A 77 -7.59 31.72 19.08
N ILE A 78 -6.50 31.55 19.83
CA ILE A 78 -5.16 31.29 19.31
C ILE A 78 -4.78 29.88 19.72
N LEU A 79 -4.37 29.06 18.74
CA LEU A 79 -3.83 27.73 18.98
C LEU A 79 -2.31 27.82 19.00
N ASP A 80 -1.71 27.46 20.13
CA ASP A 80 -0.25 27.46 20.31
C ASP A 80 0.34 26.12 19.84
N ASP A 81 -0.32 25.00 20.15
CA ASP A 81 0.10 23.69 19.65
C ASP A 81 -1.08 22.71 19.46
N VAL A 82 -0.93 21.83 18.47
CA VAL A 82 -1.87 20.76 18.13
C VAL A 82 -1.07 19.51 17.81
N ALA A 83 -1.33 18.44 18.54
CA ALA A 83 -0.68 17.16 18.39
C ALA A 83 -1.71 16.01 18.34
N ILE A 84 -1.51 15.08 17.39
CA ILE A 84 -2.25 13.82 17.39
C ILE A 84 -1.64 12.93 18.47
N VAL A 85 -2.47 12.43 19.39
CA VAL A 85 -2.06 11.52 20.47
C VAL A 85 -2.20 10.08 20.00
N ASP A 86 -3.40 9.71 19.56
CA ASP A 86 -3.72 8.34 19.16
C ASP A 86 -4.58 8.31 17.89
N LEU A 87 -4.37 7.28 17.07
CA LEU A 87 -5.11 6.99 15.84
C LEU A 87 -5.49 5.51 15.87
N ALA A 88 -6.70 5.21 16.31
CA ALA A 88 -7.22 3.85 16.38
C ALA A 88 -8.24 3.59 15.27
N PHE A 89 -8.03 2.51 14.52
CA PHE A 89 -9.03 2.01 13.58
C PHE A 89 -9.97 1.05 14.28
N SER A 90 -11.26 1.08 13.94
CA SER A 90 -12.20 0.09 14.49
C SER A 90 -11.81 -1.33 14.04
N PRO A 91 -12.04 -2.34 14.87
CA PRO A 91 -11.64 -3.72 14.57
C PRO A 91 -12.29 -4.25 13.29
N GLU A 92 -13.49 -3.78 12.93
CA GLU A 92 -14.15 -4.15 11.67
C GLU A 92 -13.38 -3.62 10.44
N TYR A 93 -12.77 -2.44 10.55
CA TYR A 93 -11.95 -1.88 9.47
C TYR A 93 -10.65 -2.67 9.31
N ALA A 94 -9.98 -3.01 10.42
CA ALA A 94 -8.78 -3.84 10.40
C ALA A 94 -9.07 -5.21 9.74
N GLY A 95 -10.17 -5.86 10.11
CA GLY A 95 -10.59 -7.12 9.51
C GLY A 95 -10.89 -7.01 8.00
N ALA A 96 -11.53 -5.91 7.56
CA ALA A 96 -11.80 -5.69 6.14
C ALA A 96 -10.51 -5.46 5.32
N VAL A 97 -9.51 -4.78 5.88
CA VAL A 97 -8.21 -4.58 5.24
C VAL A 97 -7.44 -5.89 5.14
N GLU A 98 -7.42 -6.68 6.21
CA GLU A 98 -6.79 -7.99 6.24
C GLU A 98 -7.43 -8.95 5.22
N GLN A 99 -8.76 -8.97 5.14
CA GLN A 99 -9.47 -9.76 4.13
C GLN A 99 -9.11 -9.34 2.70
N LYS A 100 -9.00 -8.04 2.42
CA LYS A 100 -8.54 -7.55 1.11
C LYS A 100 -7.10 -8.01 0.82
N GLN A 101 -6.23 -7.97 1.82
CA GLN A 101 -4.85 -8.40 1.67
C GLN A 101 -4.76 -9.90 1.38
N VAL A 102 -5.52 -10.72 2.10
CA VAL A 102 -5.63 -12.16 1.86
C VAL A 102 -6.17 -12.44 0.46
N ALA A 103 -7.21 -11.73 0.02
CA ALA A 103 -7.77 -11.88 -1.31
C ALA A 103 -6.77 -11.51 -2.42
N LEU A 104 -5.99 -10.44 -2.24
CA LEU A 104 -4.93 -10.04 -3.17
C LEU A 104 -3.81 -11.10 -3.23
N GLN A 105 -3.39 -11.62 -2.07
CA GLN A 105 -2.37 -12.67 -2.00
C GLN A 105 -2.84 -13.98 -2.65
N GLN A 106 -4.10 -14.37 -2.44
CA GLN A 106 -4.71 -15.53 -3.09
C GLN A 106 -4.80 -15.34 -4.61
N ALA A 107 -5.15 -14.15 -5.08
CA ALA A 107 -5.19 -13.84 -6.51
C ALA A 107 -3.79 -13.90 -7.16
N GLU A 108 -2.77 -13.42 -6.46
CA GLU A 108 -1.37 -13.51 -6.90
C GLU A 108 -0.88 -14.96 -6.96
N GLN A 109 -1.18 -15.75 -5.93
CA GLN A 109 -0.88 -17.19 -5.90
C GLN A 109 -1.58 -17.94 -7.03
N ALA A 110 -2.86 -17.67 -7.26
CA ALA A 110 -3.61 -18.28 -8.37
C ALA A 110 -3.00 -17.91 -9.73
N ARG A 111 -2.63 -16.64 -9.94
CA ARG A 111 -1.91 -16.22 -11.16
C ARG A 111 -0.58 -16.94 -11.33
N TYR A 112 0.22 -17.05 -10.26
CA TYR A 112 1.49 -17.74 -10.29
C TYR A 112 1.32 -19.23 -10.62
N GLN A 113 0.32 -19.89 -10.05
CA GLN A 113 0.02 -21.30 -10.32
C GLN A 113 -0.36 -21.53 -11.78
N VAL A 114 -1.15 -20.64 -12.38
CA VAL A 114 -1.52 -20.68 -13.81
C VAL A 114 -0.28 -20.53 -14.70
N LEU A 115 0.57 -19.55 -14.41
CA LEU A 115 1.83 -19.34 -15.15
C LEU A 115 2.74 -20.57 -15.06
N LYS A 116 2.91 -21.12 -13.86
CA LYS A 116 3.71 -22.34 -13.62
C LYS A 116 3.16 -23.53 -14.41
N ALA A 117 1.84 -23.68 -14.48
CA ALA A 117 1.20 -24.75 -15.26
C ALA A 117 1.43 -24.57 -16.77
N GLN A 118 1.42 -23.33 -17.28
CA GLN A 118 1.73 -23.05 -18.69
C GLN A 118 3.19 -23.35 -19.03
N GLU A 119 4.13 -22.97 -18.17
CA GLU A 119 5.56 -23.27 -18.35
C GLU A 119 5.83 -24.78 -18.30
N MET A 120 5.23 -25.49 -17.34
CA MET A 120 5.34 -26.95 -17.29
C MET A 120 4.84 -27.61 -18.57
N LYS A 121 3.70 -27.18 -19.11
CA LYS A 121 3.17 -27.69 -20.39
C LYS A 121 4.17 -27.47 -21.53
N LYS A 122 4.74 -26.26 -21.66
CA LYS A 122 5.77 -25.97 -22.67
C LYS A 122 6.99 -26.88 -22.51
N ASN A 123 7.49 -27.04 -21.28
CA ASN A 123 8.63 -27.90 -20.99
C ASN A 123 8.38 -29.38 -21.33
N ILE A 124 7.18 -29.89 -21.07
CA ILE A 124 6.81 -31.28 -21.42
C ILE A 124 6.82 -31.48 -22.94
N ILE A 125 6.26 -30.53 -23.71
CA ILE A 125 6.26 -30.59 -25.18
C ILE A 125 7.70 -30.56 -25.72
N ILE A 126 8.55 -29.66 -25.22
CA ILE A 126 9.97 -29.56 -25.62
C ILE A 126 10.71 -30.86 -25.29
N LYS A 127 10.52 -31.43 -24.10
CA LYS A 127 11.14 -32.71 -23.72
C LYS A 127 10.65 -33.89 -24.58
N ALA A 128 9.38 -33.90 -24.95
CA ALA A 128 8.84 -34.92 -25.85
C ALA A 128 9.44 -34.78 -27.25
N GLN A 129 9.50 -33.57 -27.81
CA GLN A 129 10.15 -33.31 -29.11
C GLN A 129 11.65 -33.66 -29.10
N GLY A 130 12.36 -33.34 -28.01
CA GLY A 130 13.77 -33.69 -27.83
C GLY A 130 14.03 -35.20 -27.64
N ARG A 131 13.00 -36.01 -27.38
CA ARG A 131 13.09 -37.48 -27.36
C ARG A 131 12.75 -38.11 -28.70
N THR A 132 11.89 -37.48 -29.50
CA THR A 132 11.48 -37.98 -30.83
C THR A 132 12.46 -37.57 -31.94
N SER A 133 13.27 -36.53 -31.72
CA SER A 133 14.43 -36.22 -32.54
C SER A 133 15.65 -36.95 -31.97
N PRO A 134 16.06 -38.12 -32.50
CA PRO A 134 17.39 -38.64 -32.19
C PRO A 134 18.43 -37.61 -32.65
N PRO A 135 19.58 -37.46 -31.96
CA PRO A 135 20.71 -36.71 -32.49
C PRO A 135 21.18 -37.41 -33.78
N MET A 136 20.62 -36.98 -34.91
CA MET A 136 20.96 -37.50 -36.24
C MET A 136 22.43 -37.22 -36.59
N GLU A 137 23.11 -36.34 -35.87
CA GLU A 137 24.53 -36.03 -36.09
C GLU A 137 25.49 -37.19 -35.75
N GLY A 138 25.08 -38.16 -34.93
CA GLY A 138 25.95 -39.29 -34.54
C GLY A 138 25.97 -40.48 -35.50
N ILE A 139 24.92 -40.65 -36.31
CA ILE A 139 24.75 -41.85 -37.18
C ILE A 139 25.36 -41.62 -38.56
N TYR A 140 25.33 -40.38 -39.08
CA TYR A 140 25.96 -40.07 -40.37
C TYR A 140 27.51 -40.13 -40.30
N SER A 141 28.11 -39.84 -39.15
CA SER A 141 29.57 -39.90 -38.96
C SER A 141 30.10 -41.34 -38.93
N SER A 142 29.39 -42.27 -38.28
CA SER A 142 29.85 -43.66 -38.14
C SER A 142 29.70 -44.48 -39.43
N ILE A 143 28.67 -44.20 -40.25
CA ILE A 143 28.46 -44.89 -41.54
C ILE A 143 29.48 -44.44 -42.59
N LEU A 144 29.86 -43.15 -42.60
CA LEU A 144 30.88 -42.62 -43.52
C LEU A 144 32.29 -43.10 -43.15
N PHE A 145 32.58 -43.35 -41.87
CA PHE A 145 33.90 -43.86 -41.46
C PHE A 145 34.11 -45.34 -41.84
N SER A 146 33.06 -46.16 -41.78
CA SER A 146 33.13 -47.58 -42.15
C SER A 146 33.29 -47.81 -43.66
N SER A 147 32.69 -46.96 -44.52
CA SER A 147 32.80 -47.11 -45.97
C SER A 147 34.15 -46.66 -46.52
N ILE A 148 34.79 -45.67 -45.88
CA ILE A 148 36.14 -45.21 -46.23
C ILE A 148 37.20 -46.25 -45.82
N LEU A 149 37.05 -46.89 -44.65
CA LEU A 149 37.96 -47.96 -44.20
C LEU A 149 37.85 -49.24 -45.05
N ALA A 150 36.65 -49.59 -45.52
CA ALA A 150 36.45 -50.74 -46.40
C ALA A 150 37.08 -50.54 -47.79
N SER A 151 37.12 -49.29 -48.29
CA SER A 151 37.73 -48.97 -49.58
C SER A 151 39.26 -48.94 -49.51
N SER A 152 39.86 -48.55 -48.38
CA SER A 152 41.33 -48.54 -48.20
C SER A 152 41.97 -49.93 -48.02
N LEU A 153 41.16 -50.98 -47.78
CA LEU A 153 41.64 -52.36 -47.63
C LEU A 153 41.57 -53.18 -48.93
N SER A 154 40.94 -52.68 -50.00
CA SER A 154 40.91 -53.35 -51.31
C SER A 154 41.92 -52.82 -52.34
N GLU A 155 42.71 -51.79 -51.98
CA GLU A 155 43.73 -51.20 -52.86
C GLU A 155 45.17 -51.66 -52.57
N ASN A 156 45.38 -52.56 -51.60
CA ASN A 156 46.70 -53.13 -51.26
C ASN A 156 46.77 -54.65 -51.45
N VAL A 157 46.42 -55.14 -52.65
CA VAL A 157 46.83 -56.45 -53.17
C VAL A 157 47.44 -56.26 -54.55
#